data_AF-A0AAN4YZE8-F1
#
_entry.id   AF-A0AAN4YZE8-F1
#
_cell.length_a   1.000
_cell.length_b   1.000
_cell.length_c   1.000
_cell.angle_alpha   90.00
_cell.angle_beta   90.00
_cell.angle_gamma   90.00
#
_symmetry.space_group_name_H-M   'P 1'
#
loop_
_entity.id
_entity.type
_entity.pdbx_description
1 polymer ?
#
loop_
_entity_poly.entity_id
_entity_poly.type
_entity_poly.pdbx_seq_one_letter_code
_entity_poly.pdbx_strand_id
1 'polypeptide(L)'
;IQMLPMLVVVCLIPTVLSHAIPTGDKQQLQWISKTEALHTLETAVRNDKINCVVCSTIVQGIRQLIEEEQVEEEIDEFLNKACVTLDLAAPYICEALINEYAVEIYFVLERVIFTPDELCGIFVD
;
A
#
# COMPACT_ATOMS: atom_id res chain seq x y z
N ILE A 1 0.89 34.26 -10.00
CA ILE A 1 0.24 34.75 -8.75
C ILE A 1 -0.61 33.67 -8.04
N GLN A 2 -0.66 32.43 -8.55
CA GLN A 2 -1.44 31.33 -7.93
C GLN A 2 -0.58 30.22 -7.27
N MET A 3 0.69 30.48 -6.91
CA MET A 3 1.53 29.48 -6.19
C MET A 3 1.69 29.77 -4.69
N LEU A 4 1.31 30.97 -4.23
CA LEU A 4 1.32 31.33 -2.82
C LEU A 4 0.34 30.53 -1.93
N PRO A 5 -0.89 30.16 -2.36
CA PRO A 5 -1.85 29.55 -1.44
C PRO A 5 -1.53 28.08 -1.11
N MET A 6 -0.88 27.34 -2.02
CA MET A 6 -0.48 25.94 -1.80
C MET A 6 0.59 25.82 -0.70
N LEU A 7 1.60 26.70 -0.70
CA LEU A 7 2.65 26.72 0.33
C LEU A 7 2.10 27.07 1.72
N VAL A 8 1.11 27.97 1.81
CA VAL A 8 0.49 28.33 3.08
C VAL A 8 -0.31 27.15 3.66
N VAL A 9 -1.02 26.39 2.82
CA VAL A 9 -1.75 25.20 3.25
C VAL A 9 -0.78 24.10 3.72
N VAL A 10 0.30 23.84 2.97
CA VAL A 10 1.34 22.87 3.35
C VAL A 10 2.06 23.25 4.65
N CYS A 11 2.22 24.55 4.96
CA CYS A 11 2.83 25.01 6.20
C CYS A 11 1.88 25.03 7.41
N LEU A 12 0.56 25.11 7.20
CA LEU A 12 -0.42 25.09 8.30
C LEU A 12 -0.77 23.68 8.76
N ILE A 13 -0.77 22.70 7.84
CA ILE A 13 -0.98 21.27 8.15
C ILE A 13 0.00 20.73 9.23
N PRO A 14 1.33 20.98 9.19
CA PRO A 14 2.26 20.44 10.18
C PRO A 14 2.08 21.02 11.59
N THR A 15 1.51 22.23 11.73
CA THR A 15 1.29 22.83 13.06
C THR A 15 0.13 22.18 13.82
N VAL A 16 -0.89 21.71 13.10
CA VAL A 16 -2.04 21.01 13.70
C VAL A 16 -1.67 19.57 14.05
N LEU A 17 -0.86 18.89 13.21
CA LEU A 17 -0.37 17.53 13.48
C LEU A 17 0.66 17.46 14.61
N SER A 18 1.45 18.50 14.83
CA SER A 18 2.44 18.51 15.93
C SER A 18 1.81 18.43 17.33
N HIS A 19 0.54 18.80 17.48
CA HIS A 19 -0.20 18.71 18.75
C HIS A 19 -1.01 17.40 18.90
N ALA A 20 -1.08 16.60 17.84
CA ALA A 20 -1.78 15.32 17.83
C ALA A 20 -0.83 14.11 17.82
N ILE A 21 0.50 14.34 17.92
CA ILE A 21 1.47 13.25 18.16
C ILE A 21 1.21 12.73 19.57
N PRO A 22 0.65 11.51 19.74
CA PRO A 22 0.69 10.85 21.02
C PRO A 22 2.16 10.51 21.26
N THR A 23 2.74 11.00 22.36
CA THR A 23 4.00 10.44 22.85
C THR A 23 3.73 8.96 23.10
N GLY A 24 4.18 8.11 22.17
CA GLY A 24 4.09 6.67 22.29
C GLY A 24 4.65 6.26 23.63
N ASP A 25 3.78 5.67 24.43
CA ASP A 25 4.08 5.16 25.75
C ASP A 25 5.19 4.13 25.62
N LYS A 26 6.41 4.53 26.00
CA LYS A 26 7.51 3.59 26.12
C LYS A 26 7.20 2.74 27.35
N GLN A 27 6.98 1.45 27.09
CA GLN A 27 7.24 0.35 28.01
C GLN A 27 6.03 -0.20 28.78
N GLN A 28 5.18 -0.95 28.06
CA GLN A 28 4.61 -2.19 28.59
C GLN A 28 5.19 -3.41 27.82
N LEU A 29 6.52 -3.52 27.80
CA LEU A 29 7.24 -4.76 27.45
C LEU A 29 7.55 -5.56 28.73
N GLN A 30 6.55 -5.74 29.57
CA GLN A 30 6.52 -6.71 30.65
C GLN A 30 5.03 -7.06 30.75
N TRP A 31 4.52 -8.14 30.15
CA TRP A 31 4.67 -9.51 30.65
C TRP A 31 4.22 -10.59 29.63
N ILE A 32 4.38 -10.42 28.31
CA ILE A 32 3.95 -11.50 27.39
C ILE A 32 4.77 -12.78 27.67
N SER A 33 4.11 -13.87 28.06
CA SER A 33 4.78 -15.15 28.33
C SER A 33 5.59 -15.59 27.10
N LYS A 34 6.70 -16.31 27.27
CA LYS A 34 7.49 -16.88 26.16
C LYS A 34 6.60 -17.63 25.15
N THR A 35 5.58 -18.33 25.65
CA THR A 35 4.61 -19.06 24.82
C THR A 35 3.71 -18.13 24.00
N GLU A 36 3.33 -17.00 24.59
CA GLU A 36 2.45 -16.02 23.96
C GLU A 36 3.22 -15.20 22.92
N ALA A 37 4.46 -14.80 23.22
CA ALA A 37 5.36 -14.17 22.26
C ALA A 37 5.66 -15.08 21.05
N LEU A 38 5.85 -16.39 21.28
CA LEU A 38 6.08 -17.34 20.18
C LEU A 38 4.84 -17.48 19.28
N HIS A 39 3.64 -17.58 19.87
CA HIS A 39 2.40 -17.67 19.11
C HIS A 39 2.10 -16.39 18.31
N THR A 40 2.36 -15.22 18.88
CA THR A 40 2.25 -13.93 18.18
C THR A 40 3.21 -13.86 17.01
N LEU A 41 4.48 -14.28 17.19
CA LEU A 41 5.47 -14.31 16.11
C LEU A 41 5.09 -15.31 15.01
N GLU A 42 4.66 -16.52 15.36
CA GLU A 42 4.22 -17.52 14.37
C GLU A 42 3.03 -17.03 13.55
N THR A 43 2.12 -16.28 14.18
CA THR A 43 0.95 -15.69 13.52
C THR A 43 1.38 -14.54 12.62
N ALA A 44 2.25 -13.64 13.08
CA ALA A 44 2.82 -12.57 12.26
C ALA A 44 3.53 -13.14 11.03
N VAL A 45 4.52 -14.03 11.21
CA VAL A 45 5.26 -14.65 10.11
C VAL A 45 4.34 -15.41 9.14
N ARG A 46 3.27 -16.05 9.63
CA ARG A 46 2.29 -16.70 8.77
C ARG A 46 1.52 -15.68 7.94
N ASN A 47 1.08 -14.59 8.55
CA ASN A 47 0.37 -13.51 7.86
C ASN A 47 1.29 -12.86 6.82
N ASP A 48 2.55 -12.60 7.14
CA ASP A 48 3.51 -12.02 6.20
C ASP A 48 3.74 -12.94 5.00
N LYS A 49 3.83 -14.26 5.24
CA LYS A 49 3.91 -15.24 4.14
C LYS A 49 2.68 -15.22 3.26
N ILE A 50 1.48 -15.14 3.86
CA ILE A 50 0.23 -15.05 3.11
C ILE A 50 0.21 -13.75 2.30
N ASN A 51 0.53 -12.62 2.92
CA ASN A 51 0.58 -11.30 2.29
C ASN A 51 1.61 -11.25 1.15
N CYS A 52 2.78 -11.86 1.35
CA CYS A 52 3.81 -11.98 0.32
C CYS A 52 3.31 -12.79 -0.88
N VAL A 53 2.62 -13.92 -0.66
CA VAL A 53 2.03 -14.72 -1.74
C VAL A 53 0.94 -13.94 -2.47
N VAL A 54 0.06 -13.24 -1.74
CA VAL A 54 -1.01 -12.43 -2.32
C VAL A 54 -0.43 -11.29 -3.15
N CYS A 55 0.50 -10.51 -2.60
CA CYS A 55 1.18 -9.44 -3.31
C CYS A 55 1.92 -9.97 -4.55
N SER A 56 2.64 -11.09 -4.42
CA SER A 56 3.37 -11.68 -5.55
C SER A 56 2.43 -12.10 -6.68
N THR A 57 1.26 -12.64 -6.31
CA THR A 57 0.21 -13.02 -7.28
C THR A 57 -0.36 -11.79 -7.98
N ILE A 58 -0.59 -10.70 -7.25
CA ILE A 58 -1.04 -9.43 -7.80
C ILE A 58 -0.02 -8.87 -8.80
N VAL A 59 1.26 -8.81 -8.42
CA VAL A 59 2.34 -8.31 -9.30
C VAL A 59 2.46 -9.15 -10.57
N GLN A 60 2.34 -10.47 -10.46
CA GLN A 60 2.32 -11.36 -11.63
C GLN A 60 1.09 -11.12 -12.51
N GLY A 61 -0.09 -10.91 -11.91
CA GLY A 61 -1.32 -10.58 -12.63
C GLY A 61 -1.17 -9.27 -13.43
N ILE A 62 -0.65 -8.21 -12.82
CA ILE A 62 -0.40 -6.94 -13.51
C ILE A 62 0.52 -7.14 -14.72
N ARG A 63 1.61 -7.91 -14.58
CA ARG A 63 2.51 -8.23 -15.69
C ARG A 63 1.79 -8.95 -16.82
N GLN A 64 0.95 -9.93 -16.49
CA GLN A 64 0.20 -10.67 -17.49
C GLN A 64 -0.78 -9.78 -18.25
N LEU A 65 -1.50 -8.88 -17.57
CA LEU A 65 -2.42 -7.95 -18.23
C LEU A 65 -1.70 -7.03 -19.23
N ILE A 66 -0.47 -6.61 -18.90
CA ILE A 66 0.37 -5.81 -19.81
C ILE A 66 0.84 -6.64 -21.01
N GLU A 67 1.32 -7.86 -20.77
CA GLU A 67 1.79 -8.77 -21.83
C GLU A 67 0.68 -9.20 -22.79
N GLU A 68 -0.55 -9.30 -22.31
CA GLU A 68 -1.74 -9.65 -23.10
C GLU A 68 -2.41 -8.44 -23.77
N GLU A 69 -1.87 -7.23 -23.60
CA GLU A 69 -2.45 -5.97 -24.14
C GLU A 69 -3.92 -5.77 -23.73
N GLN A 70 -4.25 -6.08 -22.47
CA GLN A 70 -5.61 -5.96 -21.95
C GLN A 70 -6.11 -4.51 -21.98
N VAL A 71 -7.42 -4.32 -22.09
CA VAL A 71 -8.03 -2.99 -22.12
C VAL A 71 -7.90 -2.29 -20.77
N GLU A 72 -7.77 -0.96 -20.81
CA GLU A 72 -7.60 -0.07 -19.65
C GLU A 72 -8.60 -0.36 -18.50
N GLU A 73 -9.88 -0.57 -18.84
CA GLU A 73 -10.94 -0.88 -17.86
C GLU A 73 -10.66 -2.19 -17.08
N GLU A 74 -10.11 -3.21 -17.72
CA GLU A 74 -9.78 -4.48 -17.05
C GLU A 74 -8.58 -4.32 -16.11
N ILE A 75 -7.62 -3.46 -16.50
CA ILE A 75 -6.47 -3.11 -15.66
C ILE A 75 -6.95 -2.35 -14.42
N ASP A 76 -7.85 -1.38 -14.58
CA ASP A 76 -8.40 -0.60 -13.47
C ASP A 76 -9.16 -1.46 -12.47
N GLU A 77 -10.02 -2.35 -12.98
CA GLU A 77 -10.73 -3.30 -12.14
C GLU A 77 -9.76 -4.20 -11.34
N PHE A 78 -8.70 -4.67 -11.99
CA PHE A 78 -7.70 -5.50 -11.35
C PHE A 78 -6.97 -4.74 -10.24
N LEU A 79 -6.51 -3.52 -10.52
CA LEU A 79 -5.80 -2.68 -9.57
C LEU A 79 -6.67 -2.28 -8.38
N ASN A 80 -7.96 -2.00 -8.60
CA ASN A 80 -8.91 -1.72 -7.54
C ASN A 80 -9.10 -2.95 -6.62
N LYS A 81 -9.31 -4.15 -7.22
CA LYS A 81 -9.40 -5.41 -6.47
C LYS A 81 -8.13 -5.70 -5.68
N ALA A 82 -6.96 -5.46 -6.27
CA ALA A 82 -5.67 -5.62 -5.62
C ALA A 82 -5.53 -4.69 -4.40
N CYS A 83 -5.88 -3.40 -4.55
CA CYS A 83 -5.83 -2.41 -3.47
C CYS A 83 -6.68 -2.82 -2.27
N VAL A 84 -7.91 -3.28 -2.51
CA VAL A 84 -8.81 -3.74 -1.44
C VAL A 84 -8.35 -5.06 -0.82
N THR A 85 -7.84 -5.99 -1.64
CA THR A 85 -7.37 -7.31 -1.17
C THR A 85 -6.15 -7.19 -0.25
N LEU A 86 -5.29 -6.21 -0.51
CA LEU A 86 -4.12 -5.90 0.30
C LEU A 86 -4.42 -4.95 1.47
N ASP A 87 -5.68 -4.55 1.65
CA ASP A 87 -6.11 -3.60 2.70
C ASP A 87 -5.32 -2.27 2.68
N LEU A 88 -4.94 -1.80 1.49
CA LEU A 88 -4.15 -0.56 1.34
C LEU A 88 -4.98 0.69 1.65
N ALA A 89 -6.26 0.65 1.31
CA ALA A 89 -7.23 1.71 1.58
C ALA A 89 -8.67 1.17 1.54
N ALA A 90 -9.61 1.98 2.02
CA ALA A 90 -11.03 1.68 1.88
C ALA A 90 -11.43 1.62 0.39
N PRO A 91 -12.43 0.81 -0.02
CA PRO A 91 -12.78 0.59 -1.42
C PRO A 91 -13.01 1.87 -2.24
N TYR A 92 -13.71 2.86 -1.67
CA TYR A 92 -13.97 4.13 -2.35
C TYR A 92 -12.69 4.96 -2.58
N ILE A 93 -11.68 4.79 -1.72
CA ILE A 93 -10.38 5.45 -1.88
C ILE A 93 -9.57 4.73 -2.96
N CYS A 94 -9.58 3.39 -2.97
CA CYS A 94 -8.94 2.61 -4.03
C CYS A 94 -9.47 3.02 -5.41
N GLU A 95 -10.80 3.07 -5.56
CA GLU A 95 -11.44 3.51 -6.80
C GLU A 95 -11.04 4.95 -7.18
N ALA A 96 -11.06 5.88 -6.22
CA ALA A 96 -10.67 7.27 -6.47
C ALA A 96 -9.20 7.40 -6.89
N LEU A 97 -8.29 6.62 -6.28
CA LEU A 97 -6.87 6.64 -6.62
C LEU A 97 -6.61 6.09 -8.02
N ILE A 98 -7.23 4.96 -8.37
CA ILE A 98 -7.06 4.38 -9.71
C ILE A 98 -7.62 5.34 -10.77
N ASN A 99 -8.82 5.89 -10.55
CA ASN A 99 -9.43 6.81 -11.52
C ASN A 99 -8.64 8.11 -11.70
N GLU A 100 -8.09 8.68 -10.62
CA GLU A 100 -7.34 9.94 -10.68
C GLU A 100 -5.96 9.77 -11.34
N TYR A 101 -5.33 8.60 -11.18
CA TYR A 101 -3.96 8.35 -11.61
C TYR A 101 -3.82 7.30 -12.72
N ALA A 102 -4.92 6.87 -13.37
CA ALA A 102 -4.93 5.81 -14.37
C ALA A 102 -3.90 6.04 -15.49
N VAL A 103 -3.83 7.28 -15.99
CA VAL A 103 -2.90 7.66 -17.08
C VAL A 103 -1.45 7.47 -16.66
N GLU A 104 -1.08 7.94 -15.48
CA GLU A 104 0.27 7.78 -14.92
C GLU A 104 0.58 6.31 -14.62
N ILE A 105 -0.40 5.57 -14.12
CA ILE A 105 -0.28 4.13 -13.86
C ILE A 105 0.06 3.41 -15.15
N TYR A 106 -0.73 3.58 -16.23
CA TYR A 106 -0.44 2.93 -17.51
C TYR A 106 0.91 3.34 -18.07
N PHE A 107 1.25 4.63 -18.00
CA PHE A 107 2.54 5.13 -18.44
C PHE A 107 3.70 4.42 -17.74
N VAL A 108 3.58 4.18 -16.43
CA VAL A 108 4.57 3.45 -15.64
C VAL A 108 4.56 1.96 -15.97
N LEU A 109 3.39 1.33 -16.03
CA LEU A 109 3.25 -0.11 -16.31
C LEU A 109 3.86 -0.50 -17.66
N GLU A 110 3.69 0.33 -18.70
CA GLU A 110 4.30 0.12 -20.02
C GLU A 110 5.83 0.21 -20.02
N ARG A 111 6.42 0.94 -19.06
CA ARG A 111 7.85 1.32 -19.08
C ARG A 111 8.67 0.65 -18.00
N VAL A 112 8.04 0.22 -16.91
CA VAL A 112 8.71 -0.28 -15.72
C VAL A 112 8.19 -1.66 -15.37
N ILE A 113 9.09 -2.63 -15.47
CA ILE A 113 8.81 -4.03 -15.18
C ILE A 113 9.35 -4.34 -13.78
N PHE A 114 8.48 -4.35 -12.77
CA PHE A 114 8.86 -4.61 -11.38
C PHE A 114 8.76 -6.09 -11.01
N THR A 115 9.79 -6.68 -10.41
CA THR A 115 9.67 -8.06 -9.91
C THR A 115 8.83 -8.13 -8.63
N PRO A 116 8.14 -9.25 -8.36
CA PRO A 116 7.41 -9.44 -7.10
C PRO A 116 8.26 -9.15 -5.86
N ASP A 117 9.52 -9.58 -5.87
CA ASP A 117 10.44 -9.38 -4.74
C ASP A 117 10.79 -7.91 -4.49
N GLU A 118 10.92 -7.09 -5.55
CA GLU A 118 11.20 -5.66 -5.44
C GLU A 118 10.02 -4.85 -4.91
N LEU A 119 8.79 -5.19 -5.32
CA LEU A 119 7.60 -4.47 -4.88
C LEU A 119 7.10 -4.94 -3.52
N CYS A 120 6.97 -6.25 -3.32
CA CYS A 120 6.33 -6.78 -2.13
C CYS A 120 7.21 -6.61 -0.89
N GLY A 121 8.53 -6.50 -1.03
CA GLY A 121 9.43 -6.20 0.08
C GLY A 121 9.24 -4.81 0.70
N ILE A 122 8.52 -3.89 0.02
CA ILE A 122 8.24 -2.54 0.53
C ILE A 122 6.97 -2.51 1.39
N PHE A 123 6.01 -3.39 1.11
CA PHE A 123 4.65 -3.33 1.68
C PHE A 123 4.34 -4.46 2.66
N VAL A 124 5.20 -5.48 2.73
CA VAL A 124 5.10 -6.57 3.72
C VAL A 124 5.99 -6.19 4.91
N ASP A 125 5.42 -5.43 5.85
CA ASP A 125 5.93 -5.23 7.21
C ASP A 125 5.52 -6.38 8.15
#